data_AF-A0A973KR07-F1
#
_entry.id   AF-A0A973KR07-F1
#
_cell.length_a   1.000
_cell.length_b   1.000
_cell.length_c   1.000
_cell.angle_alpha   90.00
_cell.angle_beta   90.00
_cell.angle_gamma   90.00
#
_symmetry.space_group_name_H-M   'P 1'
#
loop_
_entity.id
_entity.type
_entity.pdbx_description
1 polymer ?
#
loop_
_entity_poly.entity_id
_entity_poly.type
_entity_poly.pdbx_seq_one_letter_code
_entity_poly.pdbx_strand_id
1 'polypeptide(L)'
;MSGIPNSPGPSRRSLFLASAAGAAGALLPVAARPAAAKPKKTTTCGSYRAENHFTVPDQWKNDPQRPIWIDGEYHYYYLYNPDYSTGGTTAGTAWRLATSTDLVSFTDRGIAVPKDTTPAGDVWSGSAVVDTDNTAGFGAGAVIVLATMSPDDNA
;
A
#
# COMPACT_ATOMS: atom_id res chain seq x y z
N MET A 1 -30.04 -44.99 4.95
CA MET A 1 -28.61 -45.30 4.69
C MET A 1 -28.53 -46.25 3.51
N SER A 2 -28.01 -45.80 2.38
CA SER A 2 -27.49 -46.66 1.29
C SER A 2 -26.57 -45.80 0.43
N GLY A 3 -25.27 -46.09 0.54
CA GLY A 3 -24.20 -45.37 -0.15
C GLY A 3 -23.96 -45.91 -1.55
N ILE A 4 -23.47 -45.02 -2.42
CA ILE A 4 -23.01 -45.32 -3.77
C ILE A 4 -21.60 -45.92 -3.69
N PRO A 5 -21.30 -47.05 -4.34
CA PRO A 5 -19.94 -47.59 -4.38
C PRO A 5 -19.07 -46.84 -5.41
N ASN A 6 -17.84 -46.50 -5.01
CA ASN A 6 -16.83 -45.85 -5.84
C ASN A 6 -15.92 -46.91 -6.46
N SER A 7 -15.85 -47.01 -7.80
CA SER A 7 -14.99 -47.98 -8.49
C SER A 7 -13.58 -47.42 -8.71
N PRO A 8 -12.50 -48.17 -8.43
CA PRO A 8 -11.13 -47.72 -8.65
C PRO A 8 -10.72 -47.86 -10.13
N GLY A 9 -10.31 -46.75 -10.74
CA GLY A 9 -9.70 -46.72 -12.08
C GLY A 9 -8.25 -47.25 -12.09
N PRO A 10 -7.77 -47.78 -13.23
CA PRO A 10 -6.50 -48.50 -13.31
C PRO A 10 -5.25 -47.61 -13.15
N SER A 11 -4.27 -48.13 -12.41
CA SER A 11 -2.97 -47.50 -12.11
C SER A 11 -1.97 -47.63 -13.28
N ARG A 12 -1.12 -46.60 -13.44
CA ARG A 12 -0.14 -46.38 -14.54
C ARG A 12 1.09 -47.31 -14.50
N ARG A 13 0.90 -48.60 -14.23
CA ARG A 13 1.97 -49.60 -14.27
C ARG A 13 1.53 -50.78 -15.15
N SER A 14 1.69 -50.62 -16.46
CA SER A 14 1.72 -51.69 -17.47
C SER A 14 2.26 -51.04 -18.76
N LEU A 15 3.53 -51.27 -19.10
CA LEU A 15 4.07 -52.36 -19.92
C LEU A 15 4.31 -51.86 -21.35
N PHE A 16 5.57 -51.81 -21.78
CA PHE A 16 5.95 -52.16 -23.14
C PHE A 16 7.32 -52.85 -23.10
N LEU A 17 7.28 -54.18 -23.18
CA LEU A 17 8.36 -55.00 -23.72
C LEU A 17 8.10 -55.11 -25.22
N ALA A 18 9.02 -54.64 -26.05
CA ALA A 18 9.07 -54.96 -27.46
C ALA A 18 10.53 -55.22 -27.86
N SER A 19 10.77 -56.44 -28.29
CA SER A 19 11.99 -56.94 -28.92
C SER A 19 12.14 -56.37 -30.33
N ALA A 20 13.38 -56.07 -30.75
CA ALA A 20 13.72 -55.98 -32.16
C ALA A 20 15.22 -56.28 -32.37
N ALA A 21 15.47 -57.33 -33.13
CA ALA A 21 16.77 -57.68 -33.68
C ALA A 21 17.07 -56.83 -34.93
N GLY A 22 18.35 -56.45 -35.09
CA GLY A 22 19.06 -56.32 -36.36
C GLY A 22 18.55 -55.35 -37.44
N ALA A 23 19.21 -54.19 -37.55
CA ALA A 23 19.59 -53.60 -38.84
C ALA A 23 20.73 -52.58 -38.62
N ALA A 24 21.91 -52.86 -39.15
CA ALA A 24 23.04 -51.94 -39.16
C ALA A 24 22.82 -50.87 -40.24
N GLY A 25 22.30 -49.71 -39.83
CA GLY A 25 22.25 -48.49 -40.64
C GLY A 25 23.33 -47.51 -40.16
N ALA A 26 24.14 -46.99 -41.07
CA ALA A 26 25.19 -46.02 -40.76
C ALA A 26 24.60 -44.78 -40.07
N LEU A 27 24.94 -44.59 -38.80
CA LEU A 27 24.55 -43.41 -38.01
C LEU A 27 25.49 -42.25 -38.36
N LEU A 28 25.00 -41.32 -39.18
CA LEU A 28 25.57 -39.96 -39.22
C LEU A 28 25.21 -39.25 -37.90
N PRO A 29 26.12 -38.52 -37.26
CA PRO A 29 25.79 -37.78 -36.05
C PRO A 29 24.89 -36.60 -36.44
N VAL A 30 23.60 -36.69 -36.11
CA VAL A 30 22.74 -35.51 -36.06
C VAL A 30 23.25 -34.67 -34.89
N ALA A 31 23.89 -33.54 -35.20
CA ALA A 31 24.24 -32.57 -34.17
C ALA A 31 22.96 -32.12 -33.47
N ALA A 32 22.85 -32.40 -32.16
CA ALA A 32 21.73 -31.96 -31.36
C ALA A 32 21.66 -30.42 -31.41
N ARG A 33 20.56 -29.88 -31.94
CA ARG A 33 20.27 -28.45 -31.81
C ARG A 33 20.23 -28.10 -30.32
N PRO A 34 20.94 -27.06 -29.86
CA PRO A 34 20.83 -26.64 -28.47
C PRO A 34 19.37 -26.28 -28.20
N ALA A 35 18.81 -26.86 -27.13
CA ALA A 35 17.47 -26.50 -26.69
C ALA A 35 17.45 -25.00 -26.40
N ALA A 36 16.54 -24.26 -27.02
CA ALA A 36 16.33 -22.86 -26.69
C ALA A 36 16.02 -22.75 -25.19
N ALA A 37 16.82 -21.95 -24.48
CA ALA A 37 16.59 -21.71 -23.06
C ALA A 37 15.18 -21.13 -22.90
N LYS A 38 14.35 -21.79 -22.08
CA LYS A 38 13.03 -21.25 -21.73
C LYS A 38 13.25 -19.89 -21.06
N PRO A 39 12.51 -18.84 -21.44
CA PRO A 39 12.65 -17.54 -20.83
C PRO A 39 12.45 -17.69 -19.32
N LYS A 40 13.45 -17.26 -18.56
CA LYS A 40 13.39 -17.23 -17.11
C LYS A 40 12.24 -16.27 -16.77
N LYS A 41 11.19 -16.76 -16.10
CA LYS A 41 10.14 -15.88 -15.58
C LYS A 41 10.82 -14.85 -14.70
N THR A 42 10.87 -13.61 -15.15
CA THR A 42 11.28 -12.49 -14.31
C THR A 42 10.20 -12.37 -13.26
N THR A 43 10.47 -12.84 -12.04
CA THR A 43 9.63 -12.52 -10.89
C THR A 43 9.81 -11.03 -10.65
N THR A 44 8.91 -10.22 -11.17
CA THR A 44 8.79 -8.82 -10.74
C THR A 44 8.60 -8.86 -9.23
N CYS A 45 9.50 -8.23 -8.47
CA CYS A 45 9.28 -8.05 -7.04
C CYS A 45 7.97 -7.27 -6.90
N GLY A 46 6.95 -7.86 -6.28
CA GLY A 46 5.67 -7.20 -6.07
C GLY A 46 5.84 -5.92 -5.25
N SER A 47 4.92 -4.97 -5.41
CA SER A 47 4.88 -3.77 -4.58
C SER A 47 4.58 -4.15 -3.12
N TYR A 48 5.22 -3.47 -2.17
CA TYR A 48 4.85 -3.54 -0.74
C TYR A 48 3.70 -2.59 -0.38
N ARG A 49 3.20 -1.79 -1.34
CA ARG A 49 2.07 -0.91 -1.09
C ARG A 49 0.82 -1.75 -0.82
N ALA A 50 0.23 -1.55 0.36
CA ALA A 50 -0.99 -2.23 0.73
C ALA A 50 -2.15 -1.84 -0.20
N GLU A 51 -2.96 -2.83 -0.59
CA GLU A 51 -4.14 -2.62 -1.43
C GLU A 51 -5.34 -2.10 -0.64
N ASN A 52 -5.49 -2.57 0.62
CA ASN A 52 -6.66 -2.29 1.47
C ASN A 52 -6.30 -1.54 2.76
N HIS A 53 -5.21 -0.79 2.77
CA HIS A 53 -4.84 0.11 3.88
C HIS A 53 -4.42 1.45 3.30
N PHE A 54 -4.81 2.54 3.97
CA PHE A 54 -4.43 3.88 3.53
C PHE A 54 -2.90 4.05 3.51
N THR A 55 -2.37 4.37 2.34
CA THR A 55 -0.97 4.66 2.08
C THR A 55 -0.86 6.00 1.37
N VAL A 56 0.20 6.76 1.64
CA VAL A 56 0.41 8.09 1.05
C VAL A 56 1.10 8.00 -0.30
N PRO A 57 0.95 8.99 -1.20
CA PRO A 57 1.59 8.95 -2.52
C PRO A 57 3.12 8.83 -2.44
N ASP A 58 3.73 9.51 -1.48
CA ASP A 58 5.17 9.62 -1.30
C ASP A 58 5.56 9.91 0.17
N GLN A 59 6.87 10.06 0.40
CA GLN A 59 7.48 10.46 1.67
C GLN A 59 7.03 9.60 2.87
N TRP A 60 6.89 10.23 4.04
CA TRP A 60 6.62 9.56 5.30
C TRP A 60 5.29 10.02 5.90
N LYS A 61 4.51 9.04 6.37
CA LYS A 61 3.29 9.22 7.15
C LYS A 61 3.43 8.51 8.49
N ASN A 62 2.95 9.16 9.53
CA ASN A 62 2.75 8.56 10.86
C ASN A 62 1.28 8.72 11.30
N ASP A 63 1.04 9.48 12.36
CA ASP A 63 -0.16 9.39 13.17
C ASP A 63 -1.43 9.83 12.40
N PRO A 64 -2.52 9.04 12.49
CA PRO A 64 -3.84 9.48 12.07
C PRO A 64 -4.39 10.54 13.03
N GLN A 65 -5.12 11.50 12.49
CA GLN A 65 -6.03 12.33 13.27
C GLN A 65 -7.45 11.80 13.05
N ARG A 66 -8.31 11.87 14.08
CA ARG A 66 -9.68 11.34 13.99
C ARG A 66 -10.41 11.95 12.78
N PRO A 67 -10.95 11.16 11.84
CA PRO A 67 -11.73 11.69 10.75
C PRO A 67 -12.95 12.48 11.23
N ILE A 68 -13.25 13.59 10.55
CA ILE A 68 -14.47 14.37 10.75
C ILE A 68 -15.33 14.33 9.48
N TRP A 69 -16.65 14.39 9.61
CA TRP A 69 -17.57 14.34 8.48
C TRP A 69 -17.99 15.74 8.08
N ILE A 70 -17.76 16.13 6.82
CA ILE A 70 -18.07 17.45 6.26
C ILE A 70 -18.64 17.24 4.87
N ASP A 71 -19.81 17.80 4.58
CA ASP A 71 -20.42 17.88 3.24
C ASP A 71 -20.45 16.57 2.44
N GLY A 72 -20.63 15.43 3.14
CA GLY A 72 -20.74 14.11 2.49
C GLY A 72 -19.43 13.33 2.40
N GLU A 73 -18.33 13.85 2.95
CA GLU A 73 -17.03 13.17 2.97
C GLU A 73 -16.45 13.10 4.40
N TYR A 74 -15.75 12.01 4.71
CA TYR A 74 -14.80 11.94 5.81
C TYR A 74 -13.53 12.70 5.44
N HIS A 75 -13.16 13.67 6.25
CA HIS A 75 -11.89 14.37 6.20
C HIS A 75 -10.92 13.69 7.16
N TYR A 76 -9.97 12.95 6.60
CA TYR A 76 -8.94 12.22 7.33
C TYR A 76 -7.61 12.95 7.23
N TYR A 77 -7.21 13.57 8.34
CA TYR A 77 -5.91 14.22 8.47
C TYR A 77 -4.89 13.23 9.01
N TYR A 78 -3.62 13.40 8.64
CA TYR A 78 -2.51 12.61 9.18
C TYR A 78 -1.23 13.41 9.18
N LEU A 79 -0.31 13.04 10.06
CA LEU A 79 1.04 13.60 10.07
C LEU A 79 1.83 13.13 8.85
N TYR A 80 2.46 14.08 8.18
CA TYR A 80 3.20 13.89 6.94
C TYR A 80 4.49 14.70 6.97
N ASN A 81 5.61 14.06 6.62
CA ASN A 81 6.90 14.72 6.50
C ASN A 81 7.18 14.97 5.01
N PRO A 82 6.98 16.20 4.49
CA PRO A 82 7.15 16.50 3.07
C PRO A 82 8.59 16.29 2.57
N ASP A 83 9.58 16.45 3.45
CA ASP A 83 11.00 16.44 3.09
C ASP A 83 11.75 15.21 3.64
N TYR A 84 11.01 14.14 3.96
CA TYR A 84 11.58 12.95 4.60
C TYR A 84 12.72 12.30 3.79
N SER A 85 12.60 12.29 2.46
CA SER A 85 13.62 11.68 1.58
C SER A 85 14.99 12.35 1.67
N THR A 86 15.06 13.60 2.14
CA THR A 86 16.31 14.36 2.30
C THR A 86 16.68 14.58 3.77
N GLY A 87 15.71 14.90 4.63
CA GLY A 87 15.92 15.23 6.04
C GLY A 87 15.62 14.10 7.01
N GLY A 88 15.09 12.96 6.54
CA GLY A 88 14.68 11.86 7.41
C GLY A 88 13.70 12.30 8.50
N THR A 89 13.90 11.80 9.72
CA THR A 89 13.03 12.12 10.86
C THR A 89 13.18 13.56 11.34
N THR A 90 14.24 14.29 10.94
CA THR A 90 14.43 15.71 11.31
C THR A 90 13.77 16.67 10.33
N ALA A 91 13.13 16.16 9.27
CA ALA A 91 12.38 16.99 8.32
C ALA A 91 11.12 17.63 8.94
N GLY A 92 10.60 17.03 10.01
CA GLY A 92 9.45 17.53 10.72
C GLY A 92 8.10 17.21 10.06
N THR A 93 7.02 17.49 10.78
CA THR A 93 5.64 17.07 10.42
C THR A 93 4.73 18.24 10.09
N ALA A 94 3.92 18.08 9.05
CA ALA A 94 2.74 18.88 8.74
C ALA A 94 1.48 17.98 8.77
N TRP A 95 0.27 18.55 8.79
CA TRP A 95 -0.94 17.74 8.56
C TRP A 95 -1.31 17.77 7.09
N ARG A 96 -1.44 16.58 6.50
CA ARG A 96 -1.98 16.37 5.15
C ARG A 96 -3.39 15.82 5.23
N LEU A 97 -4.25 16.19 4.29
CA LEU A 97 -5.64 15.78 4.23
C LEU A 97 -5.86 14.79 3.10
N ALA A 98 -6.59 13.71 3.39
CA ALA A 98 -7.28 12.90 2.40
C ALA A 98 -8.77 12.86 2.71
N THR A 99 -9.62 12.88 1.68
CA THR A 99 -11.08 12.71 1.85
C THR A 99 -11.56 11.36 1.36
N SER A 100 -12.66 10.88 1.92
CA SER A 100 -13.28 9.62 1.50
C SER A 100 -14.77 9.62 1.82
N THR A 101 -15.59 9.01 0.98
CA THR A 101 -17.02 8.81 1.27
C THR A 101 -17.29 7.51 2.02
N ASP A 102 -16.32 6.57 2.06
CA ASP A 102 -16.52 5.19 2.52
C ASP A 102 -15.41 4.68 3.48
N LEU A 103 -14.38 5.49 3.77
CA LEU A 103 -13.17 5.12 4.51
C LEU A 103 -12.35 3.98 3.90
N VAL A 104 -12.56 3.69 2.61
CA VAL A 104 -11.84 2.67 1.84
C VAL A 104 -11.10 3.32 0.68
N SER A 105 -11.79 4.15 -0.10
CA SER A 105 -11.25 4.87 -1.24
C SER A 105 -10.96 6.31 -0.85
N PHE A 106 -9.70 6.75 -0.97
CA PHE A 106 -9.28 8.07 -0.51
C PHE A 106 -8.78 8.94 -1.67
N THR A 107 -9.12 10.22 -1.61
CA THR A 107 -8.61 11.28 -2.50
C THR A 107 -7.65 12.17 -1.70
N ASP A 108 -6.39 12.26 -2.11
CA ASP A 108 -5.43 13.18 -1.51
C ASP A 108 -5.82 14.64 -1.81
N ARG A 109 -5.82 15.49 -0.79
CA ARG A 109 -6.13 16.93 -0.88
C ARG A 109 -4.93 17.82 -0.57
N GLY A 110 -3.77 17.24 -0.28
CA GLY A 110 -2.55 18.00 0.00
C GLY A 110 -2.45 18.49 1.44
N ILE A 111 -1.43 19.34 1.69
CA ILE A 111 -1.15 19.87 3.03
C ILE A 111 -2.30 20.78 3.47
N ALA A 112 -2.88 20.49 4.63
CA ALA A 112 -3.97 21.25 5.21
C ALA A 112 -3.52 22.13 6.37
N VAL A 113 -2.59 21.63 7.20
CA VAL A 113 -1.93 22.41 8.26
C VAL A 113 -0.43 22.40 7.97
N PRO A 114 0.12 23.48 7.39
CA PRO A 114 1.56 23.58 7.12
C PRO A 114 2.37 23.67 8.43
N LYS A 115 3.60 23.17 8.37
CA LYS A 115 4.63 23.43 9.39
C LYS A 115 5.29 24.79 9.16
N ASP A 116 6.11 25.23 10.11
CA ASP A 116 6.88 26.48 10.08
C ASP A 116 6.01 27.76 9.99
N THR A 117 4.73 27.68 10.37
CA THR A 117 3.84 28.85 10.48
C THR A 117 3.85 29.50 11.85
N THR A 118 4.51 28.88 12.83
CA THR A 118 4.73 29.43 14.17
C THR A 118 6.19 29.19 14.58
N PRO A 119 6.69 29.86 15.63
CA PRO A 119 8.08 29.67 16.10
C PRO A 119 8.43 28.23 16.49
N ALA A 120 7.44 27.42 16.87
CA ALA A 120 7.61 26.01 17.23
C ALA A 120 7.90 25.09 16.03
N GLY A 121 7.74 25.58 14.79
CA GLY A 121 8.03 24.83 13.57
C GLY A 121 6.98 23.74 13.28
N ASP A 122 7.21 22.54 13.82
CA ASP A 122 6.46 21.33 13.47
C ASP A 122 5.10 21.22 14.16
N VAL A 123 4.13 20.69 13.43
CA VAL A 123 2.78 20.40 13.93
C VAL A 123 2.66 18.91 14.19
N TRP A 124 2.55 18.52 15.47
CA TRP A 124 2.38 17.13 15.87
C TRP A 124 0.90 16.75 15.96
N SER A 125 0.62 15.56 16.49
CA SER A 125 -0.72 14.99 16.58
C SER A 125 -1.68 15.83 17.42
N GLY A 126 -2.97 15.62 17.17
CA GLY A 126 -4.04 16.40 17.77
C GLY A 126 -5.42 15.93 17.32
N SER A 127 -6.36 16.87 17.21
CA SER A 127 -7.69 16.61 16.69
C SER A 127 -8.26 17.80 15.94
N ALA A 128 -9.26 17.55 15.10
CA ALA A 128 -10.03 18.57 14.43
C ALA A 128 -11.51 18.47 14.84
N VAL A 129 -12.18 19.63 14.89
CA VAL A 129 -13.62 19.77 15.13
C VAL A 129 -14.20 20.77 14.14
N VAL A 130 -15.50 20.63 13.84
CA VAL A 130 -16.25 21.64 13.09
C VAL A 130 -16.95 22.53 14.11
N ASP A 131 -16.61 23.81 14.14
CA ASP A 131 -17.25 24.81 15.00
C ASP A 131 -18.53 25.32 14.34
N THR A 132 -19.61 24.54 14.45
CA THR A 132 -20.89 24.84 13.79
C THR A 132 -21.50 26.16 14.24
N ASP A 133 -21.33 26.49 15.53
CA ASP A 133 -22.00 27.62 16.17
C ASP A 133 -21.10 28.86 16.28
N ASN A 134 -19.93 28.83 15.61
CA ASN A 134 -18.95 29.92 15.64
C ASN A 134 -18.50 30.29 17.07
N THR A 135 -18.38 29.31 17.95
CA THR A 135 -17.98 29.51 19.36
C THR A 135 -16.54 30.02 19.49
N ALA A 136 -15.68 29.73 18.52
CA ALA A 136 -14.30 30.21 18.45
C ALA A 136 -14.16 31.56 17.75
N GLY A 137 -15.20 32.05 17.05
CA GLY A 137 -15.20 33.35 16.38
C GLY A 137 -14.55 33.38 14.99
N PHE A 138 -14.18 32.23 14.41
CA PHE A 138 -13.53 32.14 13.09
C PHE A 138 -14.50 31.95 11.91
N GLY A 139 -15.80 31.94 12.18
CA GLY A 139 -16.88 31.70 11.22
C GLY A 139 -17.60 30.38 11.51
N ALA A 140 -18.93 30.38 11.34
CA ALA A 140 -19.75 29.18 11.51
C ALA A 140 -19.33 28.11 10.47
N GLY A 141 -19.11 26.88 10.95
CA GLY A 141 -18.64 25.77 10.13
C GLY A 141 -17.13 25.73 9.91
N ALA A 142 -16.35 26.62 10.54
CA ALA A 142 -14.89 26.55 10.48
C ALA A 142 -14.38 25.22 11.04
N VAL A 143 -13.37 24.64 10.38
CA VAL A 143 -12.63 23.50 10.93
C VAL A 143 -11.55 24.04 11.86
N ILE A 144 -11.64 23.71 13.14
CA ILE A 144 -10.69 24.10 14.17
C ILE A 144 -9.78 22.92 14.48
N VAL A 145 -8.47 23.13 14.33
CA VAL A 145 -7.45 22.15 14.67
C VAL A 145 -6.86 22.49 16.03
N LEU A 146 -6.86 21.52 16.93
CA LEU A 146 -6.11 21.55 18.18
C LEU A 146 -4.97 20.55 18.05
N ALA A 147 -3.74 21.05 17.96
CA ALA A 147 -2.54 20.23 17.76
C ALA A 147 -1.51 20.46 18.87
N THR A 148 -0.72 19.41 19.13
CA THR A 148 0.51 19.55 19.90
C THR A 148 1.55 20.21 19.00
N MET A 149 2.26 21.22 19.51
CA MET A 149 3.40 21.81 18.81
C MET A 149 4.69 21.17 19.30
N SER A 150 5.68 21.02 18.41
CA SER A 150 7.02 20.60 18.84
C SER A 150 7.54 21.57 19.91
N PRO A 151 8.20 21.09 20.97
CA PRO A 151 8.85 21.98 21.91
C PRO A 151 9.91 22.82 21.19
N ASP A 152 10.08 24.06 21.63
CA ASP A 152 11.20 24.88 21.20
C ASP A 152 12.49 24.23 21.71
N ASP A 153 13.46 23.98 20.83
CA ASP A 153 14.78 23.41 21.20
C ASP A 153 15.60 24.31 22.15
N ASN A 154 15.06 25.48 22.53
CA ASN A 154 15.66 26.50 23.41
C ASN A 154 14.90 26.73 24.73
N ALA A 155 13.91 25.89 25.07
CA ALA A 155 13.11 26.01 26.30
C ALA A 155 13.78 25.36 27.53
#